data_AF-A0A3B9ZVV9-F1
#
_entry.id   AF-A0A3B9ZVV9-F1
#
_cell.length_a   1.000
_cell.length_b   1.000
_cell.length_c   1.000
_cell.angle_alpha   90.00
_cell.angle_beta   90.00
_cell.angle_gamma   90.00
#
_symmetry.space_group_name_H-M   'P 1'
#
loop_
_entity.id
_entity.type
_entity.pdbx_description
1 polymer ?
#
loop_
_entity_poly.entity_id
_entity_poly.type
_entity_poly.pdbx_seq_one_letter_code
_entity_poly.pdbx_strand_id
1 'polypeptide(L)'
;MEQYLLVILKREFKIQIIMKRLIFLLTAVSIVAACSVSNRIIKVKNPNKGLKSFRLVQTPDAYSSVDNEKVHSKVKLISTYLFEERENAHPQIAINFTVVSPLKSKMPDAELFYNLDGEKIKVASEDKMKTGLFIVPENLWVSVVHAQKIKCILKSSHEGVEMELNPSERNKLSEFFQSAINQRDIQFPAIPPGKKKW
;
A
#
# COMPACT_ATOMS: atom_id res chain seq x y z
N MET A 1 13.11 37.53 -54.28
CA MET A 1 13.75 37.33 -52.96
C MET A 1 12.70 37.28 -51.84
N GLU A 2 11.68 38.14 -51.85
CA GLU A 2 10.64 38.20 -50.81
C GLU A 2 9.79 36.92 -50.65
N GLN A 3 9.47 36.20 -51.73
CA GLN A 3 8.68 34.96 -51.64
C GLN A 3 9.40 33.82 -50.89
N TYR A 4 10.74 33.76 -50.96
CA TYR A 4 11.52 32.75 -50.23
C TYR A 4 11.55 33.02 -48.72
N LEU A 5 11.62 34.30 -48.32
CA LEU A 5 11.60 34.70 -46.92
C LEU A 5 10.29 34.29 -46.24
N LEU A 6 9.17 34.41 -46.95
CA LEU A 6 7.84 34.09 -46.45
C LEU A 6 7.61 32.59 -46.23
N VAL A 7 8.27 31.74 -47.03
CA VAL A 7 8.24 30.27 -46.87
C VAL A 7 9.05 29.82 -45.66
N ILE A 8 10.21 30.44 -45.43
CA ILE A 8 11.07 30.15 -44.28
C ILE A 8 10.36 30.55 -42.98
N LEU A 9 9.80 31.77 -42.92
CA LEU A 9 9.04 32.25 -41.75
C LEU A 9 7.83 31.35 -41.43
N LYS A 10 7.10 30.89 -42.45
CA LYS A 10 5.97 29.95 -42.24
C LYS A 10 6.43 28.59 -41.70
N ARG A 11 7.59 28.09 -42.13
CA ARG A 11 8.16 26.83 -41.62
C ARG A 11 8.60 26.97 -40.17
N GLU A 12 9.31 28.04 -39.82
CA GLU A 12 9.74 28.29 -38.43
C GLU A 12 8.56 28.47 -37.48
N PHE A 13 7.52 29.19 -37.91
CA PHE A 13 6.31 29.37 -37.10
C PHE A 13 5.57 28.03 -36.89
N LYS A 14 5.49 27.19 -37.93
CA LYS A 14 4.90 25.84 -37.83
C LYS A 14 5.71 24.93 -36.90
N ILE A 15 7.04 24.99 -36.96
CA ILE A 15 7.93 24.22 -36.06
C ILE A 15 7.76 24.67 -34.61
N GLN A 16 7.69 25.97 -34.35
CA GLN A 16 7.45 26.48 -32.98
C GLN A 16 6.09 26.04 -32.43
N ILE A 17 5.04 26.04 -33.25
CA ILE A 17 3.71 25.56 -32.83
C ILE A 17 3.76 24.06 -32.50
N ILE A 18 4.41 23.24 -33.34
CA ILE A 18 4.55 21.80 -33.11
C ILE A 18 5.34 21.52 -31.83
N MET A 19 6.46 22.25 -31.62
CA MET A 19 7.31 22.07 -30.45
C MET A 19 6.60 22.46 -29.15
N LYS A 20 5.84 23.57 -29.15
CA LYS A 20 5.02 23.98 -27.98
C LYS A 20 3.94 22.95 -27.65
N ARG A 21 3.28 22.37 -28.67
CA ARG A 21 2.28 21.31 -28.48
C ARG A 21 2.91 20.02 -27.94
N LEU A 22 4.09 19.64 -28.44
CA LEU A 22 4.81 18.45 -27.97
C LEU A 22 5.23 18.59 -26.50
N ILE A 23 5.78 19.76 -26.12
CA ILE A 23 6.15 20.06 -24.74
C ILE A 23 4.92 19.98 -23.85
N PHE A 24 3.80 20.62 -24.23
CA PHE A 24 2.56 20.57 -23.46
C PHE A 24 1.99 19.16 -23.29
N LEU A 25 2.06 18.32 -24.34
CA LEU A 25 1.69 16.91 -24.28
C LEU A 25 2.59 16.12 -23.31
N LEU A 26 3.90 16.36 -23.35
CA LEU A 26 4.87 15.74 -22.43
C LEU A 26 4.61 16.16 -20.97
N THR A 27 4.32 17.43 -20.71
CA THR A 27 3.95 17.89 -19.35
C THR A 27 2.62 17.31 -18.89
N ALA A 28 1.61 17.26 -19.76
CA ALA A 28 0.30 16.71 -19.42
C ALA A 28 0.38 15.20 -19.08
N VAL A 29 1.13 14.42 -19.88
CA VAL A 29 1.39 13.00 -19.60
C VAL A 29 2.14 12.82 -18.27
N SER A 30 3.09 13.70 -17.97
CA SER A 30 3.85 13.67 -16.71
C SER A 30 2.97 13.97 -15.49
N ILE A 31 2.04 14.91 -15.60
CA ILE A 31 1.09 15.26 -14.52
C ILE A 31 0.06 14.14 -14.29
N VAL A 32 -0.45 13.52 -15.37
CA VAL A 32 -1.39 12.40 -15.25
C VAL A 32 -0.68 11.16 -14.68
N ALA A 33 0.58 10.91 -15.04
CA ALA A 33 1.39 9.86 -14.43
C ALA A 33 1.63 10.11 -12.93
N ALA A 34 1.85 11.37 -12.53
CA ALA A 34 2.02 11.76 -11.12
C ALA A 34 0.74 11.56 -10.27
N CYS A 35 -0.44 11.49 -10.88
CA CYS A 35 -1.71 11.22 -10.20
C CYS A 35 -1.99 9.72 -9.95
N SER A 36 -1.12 8.80 -10.38
CA SER A 36 -1.42 7.36 -10.37
C SER A 36 -0.66 6.49 -9.37
N VAL A 37 -0.01 7.04 -8.34
CA VAL A 37 0.69 6.23 -7.32
C VAL A 37 -0.06 6.18 -5.99
N SER A 38 -1.18 5.46 -6.07
CA SER A 38 -1.91 4.55 -5.16
C SER A 38 -1.73 4.51 -3.62
N ASN A 39 -0.83 5.27 -2.97
CA ASN A 39 -0.57 5.13 -1.54
C ASN A 39 -0.81 6.44 -0.77
N ARG A 40 -2.04 6.64 -0.27
CA ARG A 40 -2.43 7.80 0.56
C ARG A 40 -3.13 7.37 1.85
N ILE A 41 -2.87 8.09 2.94
CA ILE A 41 -3.61 7.96 4.19
C ILE A 41 -4.86 8.83 4.09
N ILE A 42 -6.04 8.22 4.13
CA ILE A 42 -7.33 8.91 4.07
C ILE A 42 -7.90 8.95 5.48
N LYS A 43 -8.06 10.15 6.04
CA LYS A 43 -8.62 10.37 7.38
C LYS A 43 -10.11 10.69 7.29
N VAL A 44 -10.95 9.94 8.00
CA VAL A 44 -12.39 10.17 8.08
C VAL A 44 -12.71 10.76 9.44
N LYS A 45 -13.10 12.04 9.45
CA LYS A 45 -13.50 12.78 10.65
C LYS A 45 -15.02 12.75 10.81
N ASN A 46 -15.48 12.53 12.04
CA ASN A 46 -16.86 12.80 12.44
C ASN A 46 -16.93 14.24 12.99
N PRO A 47 -17.82 15.10 12.47
CA PRO A 47 -17.93 16.48 12.93
C PRO A 47 -18.20 16.63 14.43
N ASN A 48 -18.76 15.60 15.08
CA ASN A 48 -19.15 15.66 16.50
C ASN A 48 -18.23 14.88 17.45
N LYS A 49 -17.31 14.04 16.94
CA LYS A 49 -16.51 13.11 17.77
C LYS A 49 -15.02 13.02 17.39
N GLY A 50 -14.51 13.87 16.50
CA GLY A 50 -13.10 13.83 16.08
C GLY A 50 -12.80 12.81 14.98
N LEU A 51 -11.59 12.25 14.93
CA LEU A 51 -11.19 11.26 13.91
C LEU A 51 -11.85 9.91 14.23
N LYS A 52 -12.59 9.30 13.30
CA LYS A 52 -13.27 8.01 13.54
C LYS A 52 -12.49 6.82 12.95
N SER A 53 -11.83 7.05 11.83
CA SER A 53 -11.06 6.02 11.14
C SER A 53 -10.07 6.66 10.18
N PHE A 54 -9.04 5.91 9.81
CA PHE A 54 -8.22 6.27 8.65
C PHE A 54 -7.70 5.04 7.95
N ARG A 55 -7.46 5.17 6.64
CA ARG A 55 -7.13 4.06 5.74
C ARG A 55 -5.87 4.34 4.98
N LEU A 56 -5.01 3.33 4.84
CA LEU A 56 -3.93 3.29 3.87
C LEU A 56 -4.22 2.20 2.84
N VAL A 57 -4.19 2.55 1.55
CA VAL A 57 -4.24 1.59 0.45
C VAL A 57 -2.84 1.50 -0.14
N GLN A 58 -2.35 0.30 -0.42
CA GLN A 58 -1.08 0.08 -1.11
C GLN A 58 -1.22 -0.97 -2.21
N THR A 59 -0.39 -0.84 -3.24
CA THR A 59 -0.27 -1.81 -4.34
C THR A 59 1.17 -2.33 -4.43
N PRO A 60 1.63 -3.12 -3.46
CA PRO A 60 3.01 -3.59 -3.43
C PRO A 60 3.32 -4.53 -4.59
N ASP A 61 4.59 -4.52 -5.01
CA ASP A 61 5.12 -5.54 -5.91
C ASP A 61 5.09 -6.90 -5.19
N ALA A 62 4.36 -7.85 -5.76
CA ALA A 62 4.18 -9.18 -5.19
C ALA A 62 4.57 -10.26 -6.19
N TYR A 63 5.17 -11.32 -5.66
CA TYR A 63 5.70 -12.44 -6.43
C TYR A 63 5.10 -13.73 -5.90
N SER A 64 4.70 -14.61 -6.81
CA SER A 64 4.32 -15.97 -6.44
C SER A 64 5.59 -16.78 -6.13
N SER A 65 5.60 -17.48 -5.00
CA SER A 65 6.71 -18.33 -4.54
C SER A 65 6.49 -19.82 -4.81
N VAL A 66 5.63 -20.19 -5.77
CA VAL A 66 5.35 -21.60 -6.13
C VAL A 66 6.64 -22.36 -6.46
N ASP A 67 6.81 -23.52 -5.83
CA ASP A 67 7.93 -24.47 -5.88
C ASP A 67 8.18 -25.16 -7.25
N ASN A 68 7.65 -24.60 -8.33
CA ASN A 68 7.92 -25.11 -9.67
C ASN A 68 9.00 -24.26 -10.31
N GLU A 69 10.16 -24.89 -10.55
CA GLU A 69 11.27 -24.35 -11.30
C GLU A 69 10.78 -23.46 -12.47
N LYS A 70 11.14 -22.17 -12.40
CA LYS A 70 11.36 -21.22 -13.53
C LYS A 70 10.35 -20.13 -13.89
N VAL A 71 9.25 -19.86 -13.19
CA VAL A 71 8.48 -18.62 -13.49
C VAL A 71 7.90 -17.93 -12.26
N HIS A 72 8.60 -16.90 -11.75
CA HIS A 72 7.99 -15.90 -10.87
C HIS A 72 6.98 -15.07 -11.69
N SER A 73 5.73 -15.51 -11.77
CA SER A 73 4.67 -14.66 -12.31
C SER A 73 4.46 -13.49 -11.36
N LYS A 74 4.75 -12.26 -11.81
CA LYS A 74 4.39 -11.05 -11.07
C LYS A 74 2.86 -11.01 -10.92
N VAL A 75 2.39 -10.94 -9.68
CA VAL A 75 0.97 -10.81 -9.38
C VAL A 75 0.73 -9.42 -8.80
N LYS A 76 -0.35 -8.76 -9.22
CA LYS A 76 -0.71 -7.47 -8.64
C LYS A 76 -1.49 -7.70 -7.35
N LEU A 77 -0.93 -7.25 -6.23
CA LEU A 77 -1.57 -7.33 -4.92
C LEU A 77 -2.03 -5.94 -4.49
N ILE A 78 -3.22 -5.84 -3.90
CA ILE A 78 -3.72 -4.64 -3.24
C ILE A 78 -3.85 -4.96 -1.75
N SER A 79 -3.16 -4.20 -0.91
CA SER A 79 -3.27 -4.30 0.55
C SER A 79 -3.95 -3.04 1.09
N THR A 80 -5.05 -3.21 1.81
CA THR A 80 -5.79 -2.11 2.43
C THR A 80 -5.72 -2.22 3.94
N TYR A 81 -5.05 -1.28 4.58
CA TYR A 81 -4.96 -1.13 6.02
C TYR A 81 -6.04 -0.15 6.50
N LEU A 82 -6.82 -0.54 7.48
CA LEU A 82 -7.88 0.27 8.07
C LEU A 82 -7.70 0.34 9.58
N PHE A 83 -7.44 1.54 10.09
CA PHE A 83 -7.56 1.84 11.51
C PHE A 83 -9.01 2.25 11.79
N GLU A 84 -9.65 1.56 12.73
CA GLU A 84 -11.02 1.86 13.15
C GLU A 84 -11.05 2.11 14.65
N GLU A 85 -11.61 3.26 15.02
CA GLU A 85 -11.92 3.61 16.39
C GLU A 85 -13.42 3.47 16.61
N ARG A 86 -13.80 2.61 17.56
CA ARG A 86 -15.20 2.35 17.92
C ARG A 86 -15.46 2.90 19.32
N GLU A 87 -16.66 3.42 19.51
CA GLU A 87 -17.10 3.91 20.80
C GLU A 87 -17.10 2.76 21.82
N ASN A 88 -16.40 2.94 22.95
CA ASN A 88 -16.24 1.94 24.01
C ASN A 88 -15.49 0.65 23.62
N ALA A 89 -14.66 0.66 22.58
CA ALA A 89 -13.81 -0.47 22.26
C ALA A 89 -12.36 -0.03 22.00
N HIS A 90 -11.43 -0.96 22.18
CA HIS A 90 -10.04 -0.73 21.78
C HIS A 90 -9.97 -0.51 20.25
N PRO A 91 -9.18 0.46 19.79
CA PRO A 91 -8.99 0.66 18.36
C PRO A 91 -8.31 -0.57 17.76
N GLN A 92 -8.61 -0.82 16.49
CA GLN A 92 -8.08 -1.99 15.78
C GLN A 92 -7.55 -1.59 14.41
N ILE A 93 -6.56 -2.35 13.94
CA ILE A 93 -6.08 -2.28 12.58
C ILE A 93 -6.48 -3.58 11.88
N ALA A 94 -7.27 -3.45 10.83
CA ALA A 94 -7.60 -4.55 9.93
C ALA A 94 -6.84 -4.39 8.61
N ILE A 95 -6.38 -5.50 8.04
CA ILE A 95 -5.74 -5.55 6.72
C ILE A 95 -6.57 -6.43 5.82
N ASN A 96 -6.93 -5.90 4.65
CA ASN A 96 -7.55 -6.66 3.59
C ASN A 96 -6.60 -6.79 2.38
N PHE A 97 -6.30 -8.03 1.99
CA PHE A 97 -5.54 -8.35 0.79
C PHE A 97 -6.45 -8.75 -0.36
N THR A 98 -6.22 -8.15 -1.52
CA THR A 98 -6.90 -8.49 -2.77
C THR A 98 -5.86 -8.82 -3.83
N VAL A 99 -5.85 -10.07 -4.27
CA VAL A 99 -5.02 -10.54 -5.38
C VAL A 99 -5.72 -10.22 -6.69
N VAL A 100 -5.09 -9.42 -7.54
CA VAL A 100 -5.57 -9.13 -8.90
C VAL A 100 -4.83 -10.07 -9.85
N SER A 101 -5.41 -11.25 -10.06
CA SER A 101 -4.94 -12.25 -11.03
C SER A 101 -5.89 -12.31 -12.23
N PRO A 102 -5.38 -12.48 -13.47
CA PRO A 102 -6.21 -12.70 -14.65
C PRO A 102 -7.04 -13.99 -14.56
N LEU A 103 -6.59 -14.96 -13.77
CA LEU A 103 -7.34 -16.14 -13.39
C LEU A 103 -8.07 -15.78 -12.08
N LYS A 104 -9.40 -15.72 -12.10
CA LYS A 104 -10.26 -15.38 -10.93
C LYS A 104 -10.16 -16.43 -9.81
N SER A 105 -8.98 -16.67 -9.24
CA SER A 105 -8.86 -17.42 -8.01
C SER A 105 -9.19 -16.49 -6.85
N LYS A 106 -10.32 -16.74 -6.19
CA LYS A 106 -10.41 -16.38 -4.77
C LYS A 106 -9.28 -17.15 -4.08
N MET A 107 -8.55 -16.51 -3.17
CA MET A 107 -7.66 -17.23 -2.24
C MET A 107 -8.52 -17.72 -1.06
N PRO A 108 -9.03 -18.97 -1.05
CA PRO A 108 -9.53 -19.55 0.17
C PRO A 108 -8.33 -19.81 1.11
N ASP A 109 -8.58 -19.60 2.40
CA ASP A 109 -7.69 -20.07 3.49
C ASP A 109 -6.28 -19.46 3.46
N ALA A 110 -6.22 -18.13 3.37
CA ALA A 110 -4.97 -17.40 3.40
C ALA A 110 -4.45 -17.18 4.84
N GLU A 111 -3.18 -17.46 5.07
CA GLU A 111 -2.42 -17.13 6.25
C GLU A 111 -1.53 -15.92 5.97
N LEU A 112 -1.57 -14.92 6.85
CA LEU A 112 -0.69 -13.77 6.76
C LEU A 112 0.49 -13.96 7.71
N PHE A 113 1.70 -13.74 7.19
CA PHE A 113 2.90 -13.60 8.00
C PHE A 113 3.57 -12.26 7.75
N TYR A 114 4.02 -11.62 8.81
CA TYR A 114 5.03 -10.58 8.76
C TYR A 114 6.40 -11.21 8.99
N ASN A 115 7.37 -10.86 8.16
CA ASN A 115 8.79 -11.08 8.44
C ASN A 115 9.41 -9.71 8.72
N LEU A 116 9.66 -9.42 10.00
CA LEU A 116 10.22 -8.17 10.49
C LEU A 116 11.68 -8.42 10.88
N ASP A 117 12.62 -7.87 10.13
CA ASP A 117 14.05 -8.03 10.41
C ASP A 117 14.53 -9.49 10.59
N GLY A 118 13.87 -10.44 9.91
CA GLY A 118 14.17 -11.87 9.99
C GLY A 118 13.24 -12.65 10.93
N GLU A 119 12.46 -11.96 11.76
CA GLU A 119 11.50 -12.57 12.68
C GLU A 119 10.15 -12.78 11.99
N LYS A 120 9.71 -14.05 11.92
CA LYS A 120 8.46 -14.43 11.25
C LYS A 120 7.31 -14.53 12.24
N ILE A 121 6.33 -13.65 12.08
CA ILE A 121 5.17 -13.46 12.95
C ILE A 121 3.90 -13.81 12.17
N LYS A 122 3.11 -14.76 12.68
CA LYS A 122 1.82 -15.14 12.07
C LYS A 122 0.71 -14.22 12.57
N VAL A 123 -0.10 -13.69 11.65
CA VAL A 123 -1.30 -12.92 11.96
C VAL A 123 -2.51 -13.81 11.73
N ALA A 124 -3.32 -13.99 12.77
CA ALA A 124 -4.54 -14.79 12.67
C ALA A 124 -5.58 -14.04 11.82
N SER A 125 -6.28 -14.78 10.95
CA SER A 125 -7.50 -14.26 10.33
C SER A 125 -8.62 -14.22 11.38
N GLU A 126 -9.46 -13.20 11.30
CA GLU A 126 -10.63 -13.04 12.18
C GLU A 126 -11.66 -14.15 11.95
N ASP A 127 -11.74 -14.63 10.70
CA ASP A 127 -12.71 -15.63 10.29
C ASP A 127 -11.98 -16.78 9.61
N LYS A 128 -12.18 -18.02 10.11
CA LYS A 128 -11.66 -19.22 9.43
C LYS A 128 -12.28 -19.39 8.03
N MET A 129 -13.30 -18.60 7.71
CA MET A 129 -13.91 -18.54 6.39
C MET A 129 -13.34 -17.40 5.52
N LYS A 130 -12.45 -17.78 4.60
CA LYS A 130 -12.36 -17.28 3.20
C LYS A 130 -12.31 -15.75 2.96
N THR A 131 -11.87 -14.94 3.91
CA THR A 131 -11.65 -13.51 3.65
C THR A 131 -10.17 -13.18 3.79
N GLY A 132 -9.62 -12.41 2.84
CA GLY A 132 -8.26 -11.87 2.93
C GLY A 132 -8.12 -10.81 4.03
N LEU A 133 -8.96 -10.87 5.06
CA LEU A 133 -9.07 -9.93 6.16
C LEU A 133 -8.33 -10.48 7.39
N PHE A 134 -7.46 -9.66 7.95
CA PHE A 134 -6.61 -10.00 9.09
C PHE A 134 -6.65 -8.87 10.12
N ILE A 135 -6.83 -9.21 11.40
CA ILE A 135 -6.73 -8.23 12.48
C ILE A 135 -5.28 -8.21 12.98
N VAL A 136 -4.67 -7.04 12.91
CA VAL A 136 -3.28 -6.85 13.34
C VAL A 136 -3.26 -6.65 14.85
N PRO A 137 -2.62 -7.55 15.59
CA PRO A 137 -2.48 -7.40 17.03
C PRO A 137 -1.64 -6.17 17.40
N GLU A 138 -1.98 -5.52 18.50
CA GLU A 138 -1.47 -4.19 18.86
C GLU A 138 0.04 -4.14 19.07
N ASN A 139 0.63 -5.16 19.68
CA ASN A 139 2.09 -5.26 19.87
C ASN A 139 2.83 -5.37 18.52
N LEU A 140 2.20 -5.92 17.48
CA LEU A 140 2.78 -5.96 16.13
C LEU A 140 2.84 -4.57 15.50
N TRP A 141 1.96 -3.63 15.90
CA TRP A 141 1.99 -2.25 15.39
C TRP A 141 3.32 -1.59 15.72
N VAL A 142 3.77 -1.77 16.96
CA VAL A 142 5.05 -1.24 17.43
C VAL A 142 6.21 -1.91 16.69
N SER A 143 6.17 -3.23 16.52
CA SER A 143 7.23 -3.94 15.78
C SER A 143 7.33 -3.48 14.32
N VAL A 144 6.20 -3.25 13.65
CA VAL A 144 6.17 -2.76 12.26
C VAL A 144 6.78 -1.37 12.13
N VAL A 145 6.52 -0.46 13.07
CA VAL A 145 7.07 0.91 13.03
C VAL A 145 8.61 0.91 13.08
N HIS A 146 9.19 0.00 13.86
CA HIS A 146 10.63 -0.04 14.13
C HIS A 146 11.41 -0.98 13.20
N ALA A 147 10.72 -1.77 12.39
CA ALA A 147 11.35 -2.76 11.51
C ALA A 147 12.12 -2.10 10.36
N GLN A 148 13.36 -2.53 10.11
CA GLN A 148 14.14 -2.06 8.96
C GLN A 148 13.72 -2.78 7.68
N LYS A 149 13.40 -4.06 7.77
CA LYS A 149 12.94 -4.91 6.67
C LYS A 149 11.57 -5.45 7.00
N ILE A 150 10.63 -5.27 6.08
CA ILE A 150 9.28 -5.78 6.18
C ILE A 150 9.00 -6.61 4.94
N LYS A 151 8.84 -7.93 5.12
CA LYS A 151 8.20 -8.79 4.12
C LYS A 151 6.86 -9.22 4.64
N CYS A 152 5.86 -9.23 3.79
CA CYS A 152 4.61 -9.89 4.13
C CYS A 152 4.43 -11.08 3.22
N ILE A 153 3.93 -12.16 3.78
CA ILE A 153 3.78 -13.43 3.08
C ILE A 153 2.32 -13.82 3.26
N LEU A 154 1.60 -13.89 2.16
CA LEU A 154 0.23 -14.38 2.10
C LEU A 154 0.26 -15.81 1.57
N LYS A 155 0.03 -16.81 2.42
CA LYS A 155 0.05 -18.22 2.03
C LYS A 155 -1.35 -18.80 1.95
N SER A 156 -1.72 -19.38 0.84
CA SER A 156 -2.86 -20.31 0.74
C SER A 156 -2.38 -21.76 0.90
N SER A 157 -3.32 -22.72 0.97
CA SER A 157 -3.01 -24.15 1.06
C SER A 157 -2.16 -24.69 -0.10
N HIS A 158 -2.16 -24.03 -1.26
CA HIS A 158 -1.48 -24.49 -2.47
C HIS A 158 -0.46 -23.49 -3.05
N GLU A 159 -0.55 -22.22 -2.68
CA GLU A 159 0.28 -21.15 -3.26
C GLU A 159 0.68 -20.11 -2.22
N GLY A 160 1.93 -19.64 -2.26
CA GLY A 160 2.42 -18.51 -1.47
C GLY A 160 2.62 -17.28 -2.35
N VAL A 161 2.15 -16.13 -1.88
CA VAL A 161 2.48 -14.82 -2.44
C VAL A 161 3.35 -14.08 -1.43
N GLU A 162 4.56 -13.75 -1.86
CA GLU A 162 5.50 -12.97 -1.07
C GLU A 162 5.53 -11.54 -1.60
N MET A 163 5.41 -10.59 -0.67
CA MET A 163 5.57 -9.18 -0.95
C MET A 163 6.71 -8.61 -0.10
N GLU A 164 7.66 -8.01 -0.78
CA GLU A 164 8.72 -7.24 -0.14
C GLU A 164 8.43 -5.77 -0.39
N LEU A 165 8.20 -5.02 0.68
CA LEU A 165 7.87 -3.60 0.56
C LEU A 165 9.13 -2.83 0.17
N ASN A 166 9.03 -2.04 -0.90
CA ASN A 166 10.09 -1.11 -1.22
C ASN A 166 10.21 -0.01 -0.13
N PRO A 167 11.31 0.75 -0.08
CA PRO A 167 11.51 1.75 0.99
C PRO A 167 10.39 2.79 1.11
N SER A 168 9.80 3.22 0.00
CA SER A 168 8.69 4.20 0.00
C SER A 168 7.42 3.62 0.63
N GLU A 169 7.09 2.38 0.29
CA GLU A 169 5.93 1.66 0.84
C GLU A 169 6.10 1.35 2.31
N ARG A 170 7.31 0.93 2.71
CA ARG A 170 7.67 0.71 4.10
C ARG A 170 7.51 1.98 4.93
N ASN A 171 7.99 3.12 4.42
CA ASN A 171 7.88 4.40 5.13
C ASN A 171 6.41 4.80 5.33
N LYS A 172 5.55 4.64 4.30
CA LYS A 172 4.11 4.92 4.42
C LYS A 172 3.40 3.97 5.37
N LEU A 173 3.80 2.71 5.40
CA LEU A 173 3.27 1.73 6.33
C LEU A 173 3.65 2.07 7.77
N SER A 174 4.92 2.40 8.01
CA SER A 174 5.41 2.86 9.31
C SER A 174 4.69 4.14 9.76
N GLU A 175 4.50 5.12 8.86
CA GLU A 175 3.72 6.34 9.15
C GLU A 175 2.26 6.03 9.54
N PHE A 176 1.63 5.07 8.85
CA PHE A 176 0.27 4.63 9.17
C PHE A 176 0.19 4.00 10.56
N PHE A 177 1.07 3.05 10.90
CA PHE A 177 1.09 2.42 12.21
C PHE A 177 1.49 3.40 13.32
N GLN A 178 2.43 4.30 13.08
CA GLN A 178 2.80 5.36 14.03
C GLN A 178 1.61 6.29 14.30
N SER A 179 0.86 6.66 13.25
CA SER A 179 -0.36 7.44 13.41
C SER A 179 -1.41 6.70 14.25
N ALA A 180 -1.55 5.38 14.07
CA ALA A 180 -2.49 4.57 14.83
C ALA A 180 -2.11 4.49 16.32
N ILE A 181 -0.82 4.27 16.62
CA ILE A 181 -0.29 4.27 17.98
C ILE A 181 -0.55 5.63 18.64
N ASN A 182 -0.21 6.73 17.96
CA ASN A 182 -0.41 8.08 18.50
C ASN A 182 -1.89 8.37 18.78
N GLN A 183 -2.81 7.91 17.94
CA GLN A 183 -4.25 8.08 18.20
C GLN A 183 -4.70 7.23 19.39
N ARG A 184 -4.28 5.97 19.43
CA ARG A 184 -4.61 5.05 20.52
C ARG A 184 -4.09 5.56 21.88
N ASP A 185 -2.88 6.10 21.93
CA ASP A 185 -2.26 6.60 23.17
C ASP A 185 -2.92 7.86 23.74
N ILE A 186 -3.79 8.54 22.97
CA ILE A 186 -4.65 9.62 23.50
C ILE A 186 -5.70 9.05 24.45
N GLN A 187 -6.21 7.86 24.17
CA GLN A 187 -7.37 7.27 24.87
C GLN A 187 -7.01 6.09 25.78
N PHE A 188 -5.87 5.45 25.55
CA PHE A 188 -5.45 4.24 26.26
C PHE A 188 -4.00 4.35 26.76
N PRO A 189 -3.67 3.74 27.91
CA PRO A 189 -2.32 3.80 28.48
C PRO A 189 -1.33 3.05 27.59
N ALA A 190 -0.19 3.67 27.26
CA ALA A 190 0.83 3.12 26.35
C ALA A 190 1.15 1.64 26.63
N ILE A 191 1.41 0.86 25.58
CA ILE A 191 1.82 -0.55 25.72
C ILE A 191 3.07 -0.62 26.61
N PRO A 192 3.07 -1.41 27.71
CA PRO A 192 4.22 -1.53 28.58
C PRO A 192 5.46 -1.98 27.80
N PRO A 193 6.67 -1.47 28.11
CA PRO A 193 7.90 -1.82 27.37
C PRO A 193 8.12 -3.33 27.19
N GLY A 194 7.83 -4.14 28.20
CA GLY A 194 7.97 -5.60 28.15
C GLY A 194 6.96 -6.32 27.23
N LYS A 195 5.97 -5.62 26.67
CA LYS A 195 4.98 -6.15 25.71
C LYS A 195 5.11 -5.52 24.31
N LYS A 196 6.12 -4.67 24.08
CA LYS A 196 6.35 -3.99 22.78
C LYS A 196 7.02 -4.87 21.74
N LYS A 197 7.56 -6.02 22.17
CA LYS A 197 8.20 -7.00 21.30
C LYS A 197 7.23 -8.17 21.07
N TRP A 198 7.22 -8.66 19.84
CA TRP A 198 6.54 -9.91 19.52
C TRP A 198 7.35 -11.10 20.03
#